data_AF-A0A061DW06-F1
#
_entry.id   AF-A0A061DW06-F1
#
_cell.length_a   1.000
_cell.length_b   1.000
_cell.length_c   1.000
_cell.angle_alpha   90.00
_cell.angle_beta   90.00
_cell.angle_gamma   90.00
#
_symmetry.space_group_name_H-M   'P 1'
#
loop_
_entity.id
_entity.type
_entity.pdbx_description
1 polymer ?
#
loop_
_entity_poly.entity_id
_entity_poly.type
_entity_poly.pdbx_seq_one_letter_code
_entity_poly.pdbx_strand_id
1 'polypeptide(L)'
;MAPFFMRGRLHKNHNISIINKRLRLQTKMKKNRMKGMQERFERLKTEMEEISEEQKGIREGQRQVREKFEAIEFECEQLKKETNFIIEQSARTQVKLVLMFRIMKAREENDLATAANLTRLLGQIVAREKEERQALSDA
;
A
#
# COMPACT_ATOMS: atom_id res chain seq x y z
N MET A 1 -85.53 -35.14 25.02
CA MET A 1 -84.34 -35.99 24.76
C MET A 1 -84.04 -35.98 23.27
N ALA A 2 -82.86 -35.53 22.85
CA ALA A 2 -82.48 -35.58 21.42
C ALA A 2 -82.08 -37.02 21.00
N PRO A 3 -82.53 -37.53 19.84
CA PRO A 3 -82.29 -38.89 19.40
C PRO A 3 -80.79 -39.18 19.16
N PHE A 4 -80.36 -40.39 19.53
CA PHE A 4 -78.96 -40.85 19.50
C PHE A 4 -78.25 -40.66 18.13
N PHE A 5 -79.00 -40.71 17.02
CA PHE A 5 -78.47 -40.55 15.66
C PHE A 5 -77.99 -39.13 15.30
N MET A 6 -78.30 -38.11 16.12
CA MET A 6 -77.82 -36.74 15.89
C MET A 6 -76.47 -36.44 16.56
N ARG A 7 -76.03 -37.24 17.56
CA ARG A 7 -74.75 -37.02 18.26
C ARG A 7 -73.53 -37.33 17.40
N GLY A 8 -73.61 -38.35 16.54
CA GLY A 8 -72.50 -38.75 15.66
C GLY A 8 -72.20 -37.75 14.53
N ARG A 9 -73.21 -37.02 14.03
CA ARG A 9 -73.03 -35.99 12.99
C ARG A 9 -72.37 -34.72 13.52
N LEU A 10 -72.73 -34.29 14.73
CA LEU A 10 -72.13 -33.13 15.39
C LEU A 10 -70.65 -33.37 15.75
N HIS A 11 -70.30 -34.57 16.22
CA HIS A 11 -68.90 -34.95 16.51
C HIS A 11 -68.01 -34.99 15.26
N LYS A 12 -68.51 -35.52 14.13
CA LYS A 12 -67.76 -35.55 12.86
C LYS A 12 -67.48 -34.14 12.34
N ASN A 13 -68.46 -33.24 12.37
CA ASN A 13 -68.28 -31.85 11.94
C ASN A 13 -67.35 -31.06 12.86
N HIS A 14 -67.39 -31.32 14.17
CA HIS A 14 -66.46 -30.74 15.14
C HIS A 14 -65.01 -31.20 14.89
N ASN A 15 -64.81 -32.50 14.62
CA ASN A 15 -63.49 -33.04 14.28
C ASN A 15 -62.93 -32.48 12.96
N ILE A 16 -63.76 -32.34 11.92
CA ILE A 16 -63.35 -31.71 10.65
C ILE A 16 -62.95 -30.23 10.87
N SER A 17 -63.70 -29.50 11.71
CA SER A 17 -63.39 -28.11 12.08
C SER A 17 -62.05 -28.00 12.82
N ILE A 18 -61.75 -28.92 13.75
CA ILE A 18 -60.47 -28.97 14.47
C ILE A 18 -59.30 -29.27 13.51
N ILE A 19 -59.47 -30.24 12.60
CA ILE A 19 -58.45 -30.59 11.60
C ILE A 19 -58.16 -29.39 10.68
N ASN A 20 -59.20 -28.70 10.19
CA ASN A 20 -59.05 -27.52 9.35
C ASN A 20 -58.39 -26.34 10.09
N LYS A 21 -58.69 -26.13 11.37
CA LYS A 21 -57.99 -25.15 12.22
C LYS A 21 -56.51 -25.51 12.36
N ARG A 22 -56.17 -26.78 12.59
CA ARG A 22 -54.79 -27.27 12.71
C ARG A 22 -53.99 -27.09 11.41
N LEU A 23 -54.60 -27.42 10.27
CA LEU A 23 -54.02 -27.19 8.94
C LEU A 23 -53.76 -25.70 8.69
N ARG A 24 -54.72 -24.82 9.00
CA ARG A 24 -54.53 -23.36 8.89
C ARG A 24 -53.40 -22.84 9.77
N LEU A 25 -53.28 -23.34 11.00
CA LEU A 25 -52.17 -22.98 11.90
C LEU A 25 -50.82 -23.47 11.35
N GLN A 26 -50.75 -24.69 10.81
CA GLN A 26 -49.52 -25.19 10.16
C GLN A 26 -49.13 -24.35 8.95
N THR A 27 -50.08 -23.98 8.08
CA THR A 27 -49.81 -23.12 6.92
C THR A 27 -49.37 -21.73 7.35
N LYS A 28 -49.98 -21.15 8.40
CA LYS A 28 -49.57 -19.86 8.97
C LYS A 28 -48.15 -19.93 9.54
N MET A 29 -47.80 -21.01 10.24
CA MET A 29 -46.44 -21.24 10.75
C MET A 29 -45.41 -21.38 9.63
N LYS A 30 -45.72 -22.13 8.57
CA LYS A 30 -44.85 -22.24 7.38
C LYS A 30 -44.65 -20.88 6.70
N LYS A 31 -45.72 -20.11 6.51
CA LYS A 31 -45.65 -18.76 5.92
C LYS A 31 -44.81 -17.81 6.77
N ASN A 32 -44.97 -17.83 8.10
CA ASN A 32 -44.16 -17.01 9.01
C ASN A 32 -42.68 -17.40 9.00
N ARG A 33 -42.36 -18.71 8.93
CA ARG A 33 -40.98 -19.19 8.79
C ARG A 33 -40.35 -18.72 7.47
N MET A 34 -41.09 -18.83 6.38
CA MET A 34 -40.64 -18.37 5.06
C MET A 34 -40.40 -16.85 5.04
N LYS A 35 -41.29 -16.07 5.66
CA LYS A 35 -41.11 -14.62 5.80
C LYS A 35 -39.85 -14.28 6.62
N GLY A 36 -39.64 -14.95 7.76
CA GLY A 36 -38.44 -14.76 8.57
C GLY A 36 -37.15 -15.17 7.87
N MET A 37 -37.20 -16.18 7.00
CA MET A 37 -36.08 -16.57 6.15
C MET A 37 -35.78 -15.51 5.09
N GLN A 38 -36.81 -14.97 4.44
CA GLN A 38 -36.67 -13.90 3.46
C GLN A 38 -36.09 -12.63 4.08
N GLU A 39 -36.58 -12.21 5.26
CA GLU A 39 -36.03 -11.06 5.99
C GLU A 39 -34.55 -11.25 6.37
N ARG A 40 -34.13 -12.48 6.72
CA ARG A 40 -32.71 -12.79 6.98
C ARG A 40 -31.87 -12.73 5.70
N PHE A 41 -32.42 -13.21 4.59
CA PHE A 41 -31.73 -13.18 3.30
C PHE A 41 -31.51 -11.74 2.81
N GLU A 42 -32.53 -10.87 2.91
CA GLU A 42 -32.37 -9.46 2.55
C GLU A 42 -31.33 -8.75 3.43
N ARG A 43 -31.33 -9.00 4.76
CA ARG A 43 -30.29 -8.45 5.63
C ARG A 43 -28.89 -8.92 5.24
N LEU A 44 -28.72 -10.22 5.00
CA LEU A 44 -27.44 -10.78 4.57
C LEU A 44 -26.98 -10.15 3.23
N LYS A 45 -27.90 -9.94 2.30
CA LYS A 45 -27.60 -9.29 1.02
C LYS A 45 -27.10 -7.86 1.22
N THR A 46 -27.76 -7.07 2.06
CA THR A 46 -27.32 -5.70 2.37
C THR A 46 -25.96 -5.69 3.05
N GLU A 47 -25.73 -6.55 4.04
CA GLU A 47 -24.42 -6.69 4.70
C GLU A 47 -23.31 -7.07 3.70
N MET A 48 -23.60 -7.97 2.75
CA MET A 48 -22.65 -8.34 1.69
C MET A 48 -22.34 -7.17 0.74
N GLU A 49 -23.33 -6.35 0.40
CA GLU A 49 -23.15 -5.14 -0.41
C GLU A 49 -22.27 -4.12 0.32
N GLU A 50 -22.52 -3.88 1.61
CA GLU A 50 -21.70 -2.99 2.45
C GLU A 50 -20.24 -3.47 2.53
N ILE A 51 -20.02 -4.75 2.84
CA ILE A 51 -18.68 -5.35 2.88
C ILE A 51 -17.99 -5.21 1.50
N SER A 52 -18.73 -5.40 0.41
CA SER A 52 -18.17 -5.27 -0.94
C SER A 52 -17.67 -3.85 -1.21
N GLU A 53 -18.41 -2.81 -0.79
CA GLU A 53 -17.99 -1.42 -0.94
C GLU A 53 -16.80 -1.08 -0.04
N GLU A 54 -16.78 -1.55 1.21
CA GLU A 54 -15.64 -1.39 2.10
C GLU A 54 -14.37 -2.03 1.52
N GLN A 55 -14.49 -3.24 0.95
CA GLN A 55 -13.37 -3.94 0.30
C GLN A 55 -12.87 -3.23 -0.96
N LYS A 56 -13.72 -2.47 -1.67
CA LYS A 56 -13.26 -1.61 -2.76
C LYS A 56 -12.44 -0.44 -2.21
N GLY A 57 -12.91 0.21 -1.15
CA GLY A 57 -12.19 1.29 -0.47
C GLY A 57 -10.82 0.84 0.05
N ILE A 58 -10.75 -0.34 0.68
CA ILE A 58 -9.49 -0.92 1.16
C ILE A 58 -8.51 -1.16 0.00
N ARG A 59 -8.97 -1.76 -1.10
CA ARG A 59 -8.13 -2.03 -2.27
C ARG A 59 -7.59 -0.75 -2.90
N GLU A 60 -8.42 0.27 -3.00
CA GLU A 60 -8.00 1.56 -3.51
C GLU A 60 -6.99 2.24 -2.57
N GLY A 61 -7.23 2.21 -1.26
CA GLY A 61 -6.27 2.70 -0.27
C GLY A 61 -4.92 1.98 -0.34
N GLN A 62 -4.93 0.65 -0.46
CA GLN A 62 -3.71 -0.15 -0.63
C GLN A 62 -2.95 0.20 -1.91
N ARG A 63 -3.67 0.45 -3.01
CA ARG A 63 -3.08 0.89 -4.28
C ARG A 63 -2.38 2.23 -4.14
N GLN A 64 -3.05 3.22 -3.56
CA GLN A 64 -2.47 4.55 -3.34
C GLN A 64 -1.26 4.52 -2.42
N VAL A 65 -1.31 3.69 -1.36
CA VAL A 65 -0.17 3.51 -0.46
C VAL A 65 1.02 2.92 -1.23
N ARG A 66 0.80 1.87 -2.03
CA ARG A 66 1.84 1.25 -2.86
C ARG A 66 2.47 2.26 -3.84
N GLU A 67 1.65 3.00 -4.59
CA GLU A 67 2.13 4.01 -5.53
C GLU A 67 3.00 5.08 -4.85
N LYS A 68 2.62 5.52 -3.64
CA LYS A 68 3.43 6.45 -2.83
C LYS A 68 4.74 5.84 -2.36
N PHE A 69 4.73 4.58 -1.92
CA PHE A 69 5.96 3.89 -1.51
C PHE A 69 6.92 3.72 -2.68
N GLU A 70 6.44 3.33 -3.86
CA GLU A 70 7.27 3.20 -5.07
C GLU A 70 7.90 4.54 -5.47
N ALA A 71 7.15 5.66 -5.37
CA ALA A 71 7.69 6.99 -5.61
C ALA A 71 8.78 7.37 -4.59
N ILE A 72 8.56 7.09 -3.30
CA ILE A 72 9.54 7.35 -2.23
C ILE A 72 10.81 6.51 -2.45
N GLU A 73 10.68 5.24 -2.81
CA GLU A 73 11.81 4.36 -3.09
C GLU A 73 12.64 4.88 -4.27
N PHE A 74 11.98 5.33 -5.33
CA PHE A 74 12.64 5.94 -6.48
C PHE A 74 13.41 7.21 -6.07
N GLU A 75 12.77 8.13 -5.34
CA GLU A 75 13.44 9.35 -4.85
C GLU A 75 14.62 9.04 -3.94
N CYS A 76 14.48 8.05 -3.05
CA CYS A 76 15.56 7.59 -2.17
C CYS A 76 16.75 7.02 -2.96
N GLU A 77 16.49 6.29 -4.06
CA GLU A 77 17.56 5.79 -4.91
C GLU A 77 18.32 6.92 -5.62
N GLN A 78 17.60 7.93 -6.12
CA GLN A 78 18.22 9.11 -6.73
C GLN A 78 19.04 9.90 -5.71
N LEU A 79 18.48 10.16 -4.53
CA LEU A 79 19.17 10.87 -3.46
C LEU A 79 20.45 10.14 -3.03
N LYS A 80 20.44 8.80 -3.00
CA LYS A 80 21.63 7.99 -2.73
C LYS A 80 22.69 8.16 -3.82
N LYS A 81 22.30 8.17 -5.09
CA LYS A 81 23.23 8.40 -6.23
C LYS A 81 23.86 9.79 -6.14
N GLU A 82 23.05 10.83 -5.92
CA GLU A 82 23.53 12.20 -5.76
C GLU A 82 24.45 12.36 -4.55
N THR A 83 24.09 11.78 -3.40
CA THR A 83 24.91 11.83 -2.19
C THR A 83 26.27 11.16 -2.41
N ASN A 84 26.30 9.99 -3.05
CA ASN A 84 27.55 9.31 -3.37
C ASN A 84 28.43 10.15 -4.31
N PHE A 85 27.83 10.79 -5.32
CA PHE A 85 28.53 11.70 -6.22
C PHE A 85 29.13 12.89 -5.45
N ILE A 86 28.38 13.52 -4.56
CA ILE A 86 28.86 14.64 -3.73
C ILE A 86 30.00 14.19 -2.81
N ILE A 87 29.90 13.02 -2.18
CA ILE A 87 30.97 12.46 -1.34
C ILE A 87 32.26 12.30 -2.15
N GLU A 88 32.16 11.73 -3.35
CA GLU A 88 33.31 11.49 -4.23
C GLU A 88 33.96 12.83 -4.67
N GLN A 89 33.15 13.81 -5.10
CA GLN A 89 33.63 15.15 -5.44
C GLN A 89 34.25 15.87 -4.23
N SER A 90 33.70 15.68 -3.04
CA SER A 90 34.21 16.26 -1.79
C SER A 90 35.58 15.68 -1.45
N ALA A 91 35.74 14.36 -1.53
CA ALA A 91 37.03 13.70 -1.31
C ALA A 91 38.11 14.18 -2.30
N ARG A 92 37.77 14.27 -3.60
CA ARG A 92 38.66 14.84 -4.62
C ARG A 92 39.07 16.28 -4.28
N THR A 93 38.12 17.10 -3.83
CA THR A 93 38.38 18.48 -3.43
C THR A 93 39.30 18.56 -2.22
N GLN A 94 39.09 17.72 -1.21
CA GLN A 94 39.98 17.65 -0.05
C GLN A 94 41.42 17.28 -0.45
N VAL A 95 41.61 16.30 -1.35
CA VAL A 95 42.94 15.94 -1.86
C VAL A 95 43.62 17.14 -2.53
N LYS A 96 42.89 17.89 -3.37
CA LYS A 96 43.42 19.10 -4.01
C LYS A 96 43.81 20.17 -2.99
N LEU A 97 42.98 20.42 -1.97
CA LEU A 97 43.29 21.37 -0.91
C LEU A 97 44.54 20.98 -0.12
N VAL A 98 44.69 19.70 0.23
CA VAL A 98 45.90 19.19 0.91
C VAL A 98 47.14 19.38 0.04
N LEU A 99 47.05 19.13 -1.26
CA LEU A 99 48.16 19.39 -2.19
C LEU A 99 48.51 20.88 -2.26
N MET A 100 47.50 21.76 -2.37
CA MET A 100 47.71 23.22 -2.36
C MET A 100 48.42 23.68 -1.08
N PHE A 101 47.99 23.18 0.07
CA PHE A 101 48.63 23.48 1.35
C PHE A 101 50.09 23.01 1.39
N ARG A 102 50.37 21.79 0.93
CA ARG A 102 51.75 21.27 0.84
C ARG A 102 52.64 22.07 -0.11
N ILE A 103 52.08 22.57 -1.22
CA ILE A 103 52.80 23.47 -2.14
C ILE A 103 53.18 24.76 -1.42
N MET A 104 52.24 25.37 -0.69
CA MET A 104 52.50 26.59 0.08
C MET A 104 53.59 26.37 1.12
N LYS A 105 53.52 25.26 1.87
CA LYS A 105 54.54 24.89 2.85
C LYS A 105 55.92 24.68 2.23
N ALA A 106 56.01 23.96 1.12
CA ALA A 106 57.30 23.75 0.43
C ALA A 106 57.89 25.08 -0.08
N ARG A 107 57.06 26.03 -0.52
CA ARG A 107 57.51 27.38 -0.90
C ARG A 107 58.00 28.18 0.30
N GLU A 108 57.31 28.10 1.43
CA GLU A 108 57.71 28.73 2.69
C GLU A 108 59.08 28.21 3.17
N GLU A 109 59.30 26.89 3.05
CA GLU A 109 60.56 26.22 3.39
C GLU A 109 61.65 26.40 2.30
N ASN A 110 61.39 27.16 1.24
CA ASN A 110 62.27 27.36 0.08
C ASN A 110 62.64 26.07 -0.69
N ASP A 111 61.89 24.98 -0.50
CA ASP A 111 61.99 23.75 -1.28
C ASP A 111 61.22 23.87 -2.61
N LEU A 112 61.86 24.56 -3.55
CA LEU A 112 61.28 24.84 -4.87
C LEU A 112 61.10 23.57 -5.72
N ALA A 113 61.93 22.55 -5.52
CA ALA A 113 61.85 21.30 -6.26
C ALA A 113 60.58 20.53 -5.87
N THR A 114 60.31 20.38 -4.57
CA THR A 114 59.07 19.75 -4.08
C THR A 114 57.85 20.57 -4.47
N ALA A 115 57.90 21.90 -4.33
CA ALA A 115 56.81 22.78 -4.74
C ALA A 115 56.45 22.63 -6.23
N ALA A 116 57.45 22.56 -7.12
CA ALA A 116 57.24 22.35 -8.55
C ALA A 116 56.63 20.97 -8.85
N ASN A 117 57.13 19.92 -8.20
CA ASN A 117 56.60 18.56 -8.35
C ASN A 117 55.14 18.44 -7.93
N LEU A 118 54.77 18.99 -6.77
CA LEU A 118 53.41 19.00 -6.28
C LEU A 118 52.48 19.85 -7.16
N THR A 119 52.97 20.98 -7.68
CA THR A 119 52.21 21.83 -8.61
C THR A 119 51.88 21.08 -9.90
N ARG A 120 52.85 20.35 -10.46
CA ARG A 120 52.63 19.50 -11.64
C ARG A 120 51.60 18.42 -11.35
N LEU A 121 51.70 17.75 -10.19
CA LEU A 121 50.75 16.71 -9.78
C LEU A 121 49.32 17.26 -9.66
N LEU A 122 49.15 18.42 -9.02
CA LEU A 122 47.85 19.09 -8.91
C LEU A 122 47.27 19.42 -10.29
N GLY A 123 48.10 19.92 -11.21
CA GLY A 123 47.70 20.19 -12.60
C GLY A 123 47.20 18.93 -13.32
N GLN A 124 47.87 17.79 -13.14
CA GLN A 124 47.45 16.51 -13.73
C GLN A 124 46.13 15.99 -13.15
N ILE A 125 45.86 16.21 -11.86
CA ILE A 125 44.57 15.85 -11.25
C ILE A 125 43.45 16.71 -11.83
N VAL A 126 43.65 18.03 -11.90
CA VAL A 126 42.64 18.96 -12.43
C VAL A 126 42.35 18.70 -13.92
N ALA A 127 43.39 18.39 -14.71
CA ALA A 127 43.22 18.04 -16.12
C ALA A 127 42.36 16.78 -16.30
N ARG A 128 42.65 15.71 -15.55
CA ARG A 128 41.86 14.47 -15.60
C ARG A 128 40.41 14.68 -15.16
N GLU A 129 40.18 15.42 -14.08
CA GLU A 129 38.81 15.75 -13.65
C GLU A 129 38.04 16.54 -14.71
N LYS A 130 38.71 17.41 -15.47
CA LYS A 130 38.09 18.16 -16.57
C LYS A 130 37.68 17.22 -17.71
N GLU A 131 38.55 16.28 -18.08
CA GLU A 131 38.27 15.25 -19.09
C GLU A 131 37.09 14.35 -18.67
N GLU A 132 37.08 13.89 -17.41
CA GLU A 132 35.97 13.10 -16.85
C GLU A 132 34.64 13.86 -16.90
N ARG A 133 34.63 15.15 -16.54
CA ARG A 133 33.42 15.99 -16.60
C ARG A 133 32.92 16.21 -18.03
N GLN A 134 33.83 16.35 -18.99
CA GLN A 134 33.50 16.50 -20.41
C GLN A 134 32.89 15.21 -20.97
N ALA A 135 33.46 14.05 -20.60
CA ALA A 135 32.92 12.75 -21.01
C ALA A 135 31.51 12.49 -20.43
N LEU A 136 31.21 13.00 -19.23
CA LEU A 136 29.89 12.93 -18.60
C LEU A 136 28.87 13.90 -19.21
N SER A 137 29.29 15.00 -19.86
CA SER A 137 28.37 15.94 -20.53
C SER A 137 28.01 15.52 -21.95
N ASP A 138 28.87 14.73 -22.59
CA ASP A 138 28.74 14.30 -23.98
C ASP A 138 28.01 12.94 -24.12
N ALA A 139 27.71 12.27 -23.00
CA ALA A 139 27.01 10.98 -22.91
C ALA A 139 25.53 11.17 -22.53
#